data_AF-A0A800DUT0-F1
#
_entry.id   AF-A0A800DUT0-F1
#
_cell.length_a   1.000
_cell.length_b   1.000
_cell.length_c   1.000
_cell.angle_alpha   90.00
_cell.angle_beta   90.00
_cell.angle_gamma   90.00
#
_symmetry.space_group_name_H-M   'P 1'
#
loop_
_entity.id
_entity.type
_entity.pdbx_description
1 polymer ?
#
loop_
_entity_poly.entity_id
_entity_poly.type
_entity_poly.pdbx_seq_one_letter_code
_entity_poly.pdbx_strand_id
1 'polypeptide(L)'
;MKFYHNFNFFLFWIKYKKKREKMKALIIFSLFFLKLFAIEIDSFESSFIQTITNDSNKKIEYFGKLYFKKPIKILWRYEKPIKKDIFITE
;
A
#
# COMPACT_ATOMS: atom_id res chain seq x y z
N MET A 1 -58.69 -1.28 8.32
CA MET A 1 -57.73 -0.52 7.49
C MET A 1 -56.30 -0.46 8.07
N LYS A 2 -56.06 -0.56 9.39
CA LYS A 2 -54.70 -0.54 10.01
C LYS A 2 -53.81 -1.76 9.68
N PHE A 3 -54.39 -2.93 9.43
CA PHE A 3 -53.64 -4.18 9.18
C PHE A 3 -52.86 -4.18 7.85
N TYR A 4 -53.45 -3.63 6.77
CA TYR A 4 -52.80 -3.52 5.46
C TYR A 4 -51.58 -2.59 5.46
N HIS A 5 -51.61 -1.53 6.27
CA HIS A 5 -50.47 -0.63 6.43
C HIS A 5 -49.27 -1.34 7.08
N ASN A 6 -49.53 -2.18 8.09
CA ASN A 6 -48.49 -2.98 8.75
C ASN A 6 -47.92 -4.09 7.85
N PHE A 7 -48.76 -4.71 7.00
CA PHE A 7 -48.30 -5.76 6.10
C PHE A 7 -47.42 -5.22 4.96
N ASN A 8 -47.80 -4.09 4.34
CA ASN A 8 -46.98 -3.44 3.32
C ASN A 8 -45.64 -2.94 3.90
N PHE A 9 -45.65 -2.43 5.13
CA PHE A 9 -44.44 -2.05 5.85
C PHE A 9 -43.53 -3.26 6.13
N PHE A 10 -44.10 -4.40 6.52
CA PHE A 10 -43.36 -5.63 6.77
C PHE A 10 -42.69 -6.17 5.49
N LEU A 11 -43.41 -6.22 4.37
CA LEU A 11 -42.84 -6.61 3.08
C LEU A 11 -41.74 -5.66 2.61
N PHE A 12 -41.94 -4.35 2.81
CA PHE A 12 -40.93 -3.33 2.55
C PHE A 12 -39.66 -3.58 3.39
N TRP A 13 -39.81 -3.86 4.68
CA TRP A 13 -38.70 -4.14 5.59
C TRP A 13 -37.92 -5.40 5.19
N ILE A 14 -38.61 -6.48 4.79
CA ILE A 14 -37.95 -7.70 4.26
C ILE A 14 -37.15 -7.39 3.00
N LYS A 15 -37.74 -6.65 2.05
CA LYS A 15 -37.06 -6.24 0.80
C LYS A 15 -35.83 -5.38 1.09
N TYR A 16 -35.95 -4.45 2.03
CA TYR A 16 -34.85 -3.59 2.46
C TYR A 16 -33.73 -4.38 3.15
N LYS A 17 -34.08 -5.33 4.05
CA LYS A 17 -33.11 -6.25 4.68
C LYS A 17 -32.37 -7.09 3.63
N LYS A 18 -33.08 -7.67 2.66
CA LYS A 18 -32.48 -8.45 1.56
C LYS A 18 -31.56 -7.60 0.69
N LYS A 19 -31.92 -6.34 0.40
CA LYS A 19 -31.06 -5.39 -0.35
C LYS A 19 -29.79 -5.06 0.45
N ARG A 20 -29.91 -4.82 1.76
CA ARG A 20 -28.77 -4.55 2.65
C ARG A 20 -27.79 -5.73 2.69
N GLU A 21 -28.28 -6.96 2.84
CA GLU A 21 -27.40 -8.15 2.84
C GLU A 21 -26.68 -8.35 1.50
N LYS A 22 -27.36 -8.09 0.37
CA LYS A 22 -26.70 -8.08 -0.95
C LYS A 22 -25.58 -7.03 -1.06
N MET A 23 -25.79 -5.82 -0.53
CA MET A 23 -24.74 -4.79 -0.55
C MET A 23 -23.54 -5.18 0.33
N LYS A 24 -23.78 -5.77 1.51
CA LYS A 24 -22.70 -6.31 2.35
C LYS A 24 -21.91 -7.38 1.61
N ALA A 25 -22.58 -8.31 0.94
CA ALA A 25 -21.93 -9.36 0.15
C ALA A 25 -21.07 -8.76 -0.98
N LEU A 26 -21.56 -7.72 -1.67
CA LEU A 26 -20.77 -7.01 -2.69
C LEU A 26 -19.52 -6.33 -2.12
N ILE A 27 -19.63 -5.71 -0.93
CA ILE A 27 -18.49 -5.10 -0.26
C ILE A 27 -17.45 -6.17 0.13
N ILE A 28 -17.89 -7.27 0.75
CA ILE A 28 -16.99 -8.37 1.14
C ILE A 28 -16.31 -8.98 -0.07
N PHE A 29 -17.06 -9.20 -1.15
CA PHE A 29 -16.53 -9.68 -2.42
C PHE A 29 -15.47 -8.71 -2.97
N SER A 30 -15.78 -7.41 -3.04
CA SER A 30 -14.83 -6.38 -3.48
C SER A 30 -13.55 -6.36 -2.64
N LEU A 31 -13.65 -6.47 -1.31
CA LEU A 31 -12.50 -6.52 -0.41
C LEU A 31 -11.62 -7.76 -0.62
N PHE A 32 -12.21 -8.89 -1.02
CA PHE A 32 -11.45 -10.10 -1.35
C PHE A 32 -10.57 -9.92 -2.60
N PHE A 33 -11.07 -9.22 -3.63
CA PHE A 33 -10.28 -8.97 -4.85
C PHE A 33 -9.10 -8.02 -4.62
N LEU A 34 -9.16 -7.13 -3.63
CA LEU A 34 -8.04 -6.21 -3.35
C LEU A 34 -6.73 -6.96 -3.04
N LYS A 35 -6.80 -8.16 -2.44
CA LYS A 35 -5.62 -8.98 -2.17
C LYS A 35 -4.96 -9.54 -3.42
N LEU A 36 -5.73 -9.80 -4.49
CA LEU A 36 -5.19 -10.34 -5.74
C LEU A 36 -4.36 -9.31 -6.51
N PHE A 37 -4.59 -8.02 -6.27
CA PHE A 37 -3.84 -6.91 -6.86
C PHE A 37 -2.71 -6.41 -5.95
N ALA A 38 -2.49 -7.03 -4.79
CA ALA A 38 -1.36 -6.68 -3.94
C ALA A 38 -0.06 -7.12 -4.63
N ILE A 39 0.71 -6.15 -5.09
CA ILE A 39 2.06 -6.40 -5.60
C ILE A 39 2.96 -6.59 -4.39
N GLU A 40 3.44 -7.81 -4.20
CA GLU A 40 4.50 -8.10 -3.25
C GLU A 40 5.87 -7.79 -3.89
N ILE A 41 6.60 -6.83 -3.31
CA ILE A 41 7.94 -6.50 -3.76
C ILE A 41 8.94 -7.36 -2.98
N ASP A 42 9.40 -8.45 -3.59
CA ASP A 42 10.42 -9.32 -2.99
C ASP A 42 11.82 -8.76 -3.08
N SER A 43 12.09 -8.03 -4.17
CA SER A 43 13.34 -7.32 -4.39
C SER A 43 13.14 -6.15 -5.34
N PHE A 44 13.95 -5.12 -5.20
CA PHE A 44 14.02 -4.05 -6.18
C PHE A 44 15.44 -3.50 -6.28
N GLU A 45 15.74 -2.87 -7.43
CA GLU A 45 16.93 -2.05 -7.66
C GLU A 45 16.47 -0.64 -8.03
N SER A 46 17.13 0.38 -7.51
CA SER A 46 16.86 1.77 -7.87
C SER A 46 18.14 2.61 -7.84
N SER A 47 18.23 3.61 -8.72
CA SER A 47 19.30 4.61 -8.68
C SER A 47 18.87 5.78 -7.80
N PHE A 48 19.78 6.32 -6.99
CA PHE A 48 19.52 7.48 -6.13
C PHE A 48 20.52 8.62 -6.35
N ILE A 49 20.07 9.84 -6.04
CA ILE A 49 20.90 11.03 -5.87
C ILE A 49 20.61 11.58 -4.47
N GLN A 50 21.65 11.72 -3.65
CA GLN A 50 21.56 12.30 -2.31
C GLN A 50 22.35 13.61 -2.27
N THR A 51 21.66 14.71 -2.01
CA THR A 51 22.30 16.02 -1.82
C THR A 51 22.44 16.30 -0.32
N ILE A 52 23.68 16.40 0.16
CA ILE A 52 23.98 16.82 1.54
C ILE A 52 24.37 18.29 1.50
N THR A 53 23.69 19.12 2.30
CA THR A 53 24.00 20.54 2.46
C THR A 53 24.48 20.77 3.88
N ASN A 54 25.62 21.45 4.05
CA ASN A 54 26.12 21.82 5.37
C ASN A 54 25.62 23.20 5.82
N ASP A 55 25.95 23.59 7.06
CA ASP A 55 25.52 24.88 7.65
C ASP A 55 26.06 26.11 6.91
N SER A 56 27.12 25.94 6.11
CA SER A 56 27.68 26.98 5.24
C SER A 56 27.09 26.98 3.82
N ASN A 57 25.94 26.32 3.61
CA ASN A 57 25.27 26.14 2.32
C ASN A 57 26.11 25.42 1.23
N LYS A 58 27.19 24.75 1.61
CA LYS A 58 27.97 23.92 0.69
C LYS A 58 27.23 22.63 0.43
N LYS A 59 27.05 22.30 -0.85
CA LYS A 59 26.37 21.09 -1.31
C LYS A 59 27.38 20.03 -1.76
N ILE A 60 27.09 18.78 -1.46
CA ILE A 60 27.75 17.61 -2.05
C ILE A 60 26.68 16.63 -2.52
N GLU A 61 26.81 16.17 -3.76
CA GLU A 61 25.88 15.21 -4.36
C GLU A 61 26.53 13.84 -4.40
N TYR A 62 25.82 12.87 -3.84
CA TYR A 62 26.16 11.47 -3.87
C TYR A 62 25.26 10.74 -4.86
N PHE A 63 25.83 9.87 -5.65
CA PHE A 63 25.13 9.06 -6.64
C PHE A 63 25.35 7.60 -6.32
N GLY A 64 24.33 6.78 -6.53
CA GLY A 64 24.47 5.37 -6.28
C GLY A 64 23.24 4.54 -6.59
N LYS A 65 23.26 3.31 -6.08
CA LYS A 65 22.22 2.31 -6.26
C LYS A 65 21.77 1.72 -4.93
N LEU A 66 20.47 1.51 -4.81
CA LEU A 66 19.83 0.82 -3.70
C LEU A 66 19.34 -0.54 -4.21
N TYR A 67 19.78 -1.60 -3.54
CA TYR A 67 19.28 -2.96 -3.76
C TYR A 67 18.57 -3.42 -2.50
N PHE A 68 17.35 -3.89 -2.64
CA PHE A 68 16.56 -4.45 -1.55
C PHE A 68 16.17 -5.89 -1.87
N LYS A 69 16.15 -6.74 -0.84
CA LYS A 69 15.60 -8.08 -0.89
C LYS A 69 14.97 -8.47 0.45
N LYS A 70 13.78 -9.08 0.45
CA LYS A 70 13.13 -9.66 1.64
C LYS A 70 14.00 -10.77 2.29
N PRO A 71 13.94 -11.03 3.61
CA PRO A 71 13.18 -10.32 4.64
C PRO A 71 13.68 -8.88 4.86
N ILE A 72 14.94 -8.67 5.26
CA ILE A 72 15.62 -7.35 5.24
C ILE A 72 17.08 -7.58 4.83
N LYS A 73 17.38 -7.43 3.54
CA LYS A 73 18.75 -7.37 3.01
C LYS A 73 18.85 -6.18 2.09
N ILE A 74 19.53 -5.14 2.54
CA ILE A 74 19.70 -3.90 1.78
C ILE A 74 21.19 -3.71 1.50
N LEU A 75 21.51 -3.43 0.25
CA LEU A 75 22.79 -2.88 -0.16
C LEU A 75 22.56 -1.45 -0.64
N TRP A 76 23.07 -0.50 0.12
CA TRP A 76 23.14 0.90 -0.27
C TRP A 76 24.55 1.19 -0.76
N ARG A 77 24.70 1.26 -2.09
CA ARG A 77 25.98 1.46 -2.77
C ARG A 77 26.11 2.90 -3.24
N TYR A 78 27.03 3.64 -2.66
CA TYR A 78 27.52 4.91 -3.16
C TYR A 78 28.58 4.65 -4.23
N GLU A 79 28.40 5.26 -5.40
CA GLU A 79 29.31 5.14 -6.54
C GLU A 79 30.15 6.41 -6.75
N LYS A 80 29.56 7.59 -6.49
CA LYS A 80 30.22 8.90 -6.58
C LYS A 80 29.80 9.81 -5.42
N PRO A 81 30.67 10.75 -4.99
CA PRO A 81 32.07 10.90 -5.39
C PRO A 81 33.00 9.88 -4.75
N ILE A 82 32.58 9.23 -3.65
CA ILE A 82 33.37 8.26 -2.91
C ILE A 82 32.62 6.93 -2.93
N LYS A 83 33.31 5.85 -3.31
CA LYS A 83 32.73 4.51 -3.28
C LYS A 83 32.55 4.04 -1.85
N LYS A 84 31.32 3.65 -1.50
CA LYS A 84 30.99 3.13 -0.16
C LYS A 84 29.81 2.18 -0.26
N ASP A 85 29.95 0.97 0.28
CA ASP A 85 28.86 0.02 0.40
C ASP A 85 28.38 0.00 1.86
N ILE A 86 27.07 0.12 2.06
CA ILE A 86 26.43 -0.03 3.37
C ILE A 86 25.47 -1.22 3.28
N PHE A 87 25.66 -2.19 4.17
CA PHE A 87 24.80 -3.36 4.29
C PHE A 87 23.87 -3.17 5.49
N ILE A 88 22.58 -3.40 5.28
CA ILE A 88 21.57 -3.39 6.34
C ILE A 88 20.89 -4.74 6.34
N THR A 89 20.99 -5.42 7.46
CA THR A 89 20.39 -6.74 7.73
C THR A 89 19.75 -6.70 9.12
N GLU A 90 18.61 -7.38 9.25
CA GLU A 90 17.99 -7.68 10.56
C GLU A 90 18.50 -9.02 11.11
#